data_AF-A0A9P5AJW3-F1
#
_entry.id   AF-A0A9P5AJW3-F1
#
_cell.length_a   1.000
_cell.length_b   1.000
_cell.length_c   1.000
_cell.angle_alpha   90.00
_cell.angle_beta   90.00
_cell.angle_gamma   90.00
#
_symmetry.space_group_name_H-M   'P 1'
#
loop_
_entity.id
_entity.type
_entity.pdbx_description
1 polymer ?
#
loop_
_entity_poly.entity_id
_entity_poly.type
_entity_poly.pdbx_seq_one_letter_code
_entity_poly.pdbx_strand_id
1 'polypeptide(L)'
;MAAPPATADTSTTAPLSATAKGPAAVGSPVAAVAQALRYDDPQAIYQRYTAAREAWYKAQPPGSIKTNQQYRKAMGLPLWYSKSDYDWCLDWKQMTKCSETPIGSREWTKEEMMAYLDWDKSENDRLDAQVADEIVVQPFSGRRGPGEIWRACEKDIEEQQALYLAL
;
A
#
# COMPACT_ATOMS: atom_id res chain seq x y z
N MET A 1 -57.51 -28.56 -4.31
CA MET A 1 -57.33 -29.90 -4.91
C MET A 1 -56.05 -30.46 -4.34
N ALA A 2 -56.14 -31.54 -3.58
CA ALA A 2 -55.11 -32.03 -2.67
C ALA A 2 -53.92 -32.71 -3.38
N ALA A 3 -52.72 -32.52 -2.83
CA ALA A 3 -51.52 -33.30 -3.15
C ALA A 3 -51.23 -34.28 -1.99
N PRO A 4 -50.76 -35.52 -2.27
CA PRO A 4 -50.39 -36.50 -1.25
C PRO A 4 -48.88 -36.47 -0.86
N PRO A 5 -48.47 -37.18 0.23
CA PRO A 5 -47.29 -36.84 1.04
C PRO A 5 -46.14 -37.88 1.07
N ALA A 6 -44.96 -37.37 1.44
CA ALA A 6 -43.95 -37.87 2.42
C ALA A 6 -43.09 -39.16 2.23
N THR A 7 -41.91 -39.08 2.87
CA THR A 7 -40.92 -40.09 3.35
C THR A 7 -39.80 -40.50 2.37
N ALA A 8 -38.51 -40.17 2.62
CA ALA A 8 -37.49 -40.78 3.53
C ALA A 8 -37.02 -42.16 3.00
N ASP A 9 -35.75 -42.63 3.00
CA ASP A 9 -34.58 -42.41 3.86
C ASP A 9 -33.30 -43.03 3.21
N THR A 10 -32.13 -42.45 3.52
CA THR A 10 -30.85 -43.03 3.99
C THR A 10 -30.21 -44.29 3.35
N SER A 11 -28.93 -44.19 2.92
CA SER A 11 -27.75 -44.92 3.48
C SER A 11 -26.59 -45.13 2.48
N THR A 12 -25.34 -44.96 2.95
CA THR A 12 -24.21 -45.92 2.83
C THR A 12 -22.83 -45.26 2.66
N THR A 13 -22.15 -45.12 3.81
CA THR A 13 -20.79 -45.64 4.14
C THR A 13 -19.58 -45.30 3.26
N ALA A 14 -18.64 -44.54 3.86
CA ALA A 14 -17.25 -44.30 3.47
C ALA A 14 -16.33 -45.53 3.73
N PRO A 15 -15.04 -45.62 3.31
CA PRO A 15 -13.97 -44.78 3.89
C PRO A 15 -12.72 -44.43 3.00
N LEU A 16 -12.08 -43.31 3.39
CA LEU A 16 -10.64 -43.03 3.52
C LEU A 16 -9.67 -43.23 2.33
N SER A 17 -9.00 -42.15 1.94
CA SER A 17 -7.53 -42.06 2.07
C SER A 17 -7.05 -40.60 2.09
N ALA A 18 -6.37 -40.26 3.18
CA ALA A 18 -5.74 -38.99 3.42
C ALA A 18 -4.43 -38.86 2.63
N THR A 19 -4.21 -37.71 2.02
CA THR A 19 -2.85 -37.19 1.80
C THR A 19 -2.78 -35.82 2.43
N ALA A 20 -2.18 -35.79 3.62
CA ALA A 20 -1.80 -34.57 4.30
C ALA A 20 -0.70 -33.88 3.48
N LYS A 21 -1.06 -32.81 2.77
CA LYS A 21 -0.09 -31.81 2.33
C LYS A 21 -0.03 -30.76 3.45
N GLY A 22 1.15 -30.66 4.07
CA GLY A 22 1.39 -29.77 5.20
C GLY A 22 0.99 -28.32 4.92
N PRO A 23 0.79 -27.50 5.96
CA PRO A 23 0.39 -26.12 5.76
C PRO A 23 1.55 -25.40 5.10
N ALA A 24 1.38 -25.06 3.82
CA ALA A 24 2.14 -23.98 3.21
C ALA A 24 1.93 -22.77 4.12
N ALA A 25 3.03 -22.13 4.52
CA ALA A 25 2.99 -20.87 5.24
C ALA A 25 2.03 -19.94 4.48
N VAL A 26 0.89 -19.65 5.09
CA VAL A 26 -0.05 -18.66 4.58
C VAL A 26 0.67 -17.33 4.72
N GLY A 27 1.41 -16.95 3.68
CA GLY A 27 1.80 -15.57 3.49
C GLY A 27 0.53 -14.75 3.62
N SER A 28 0.57 -13.76 4.51
CA SER A 28 -0.60 -12.92 4.78
C SER A 28 -1.21 -12.47 3.46
N PRO A 29 -2.53 -12.63 3.23
CA PRO A 29 -3.16 -12.25 1.96
C PRO A 29 -2.92 -10.78 1.62
N VAL A 30 -2.60 -9.95 2.62
CA VAL A 30 -2.19 -8.56 2.47
C VAL A 30 -0.86 -8.40 1.72
N ALA A 31 0.13 -9.26 1.97
CA ALA A 31 1.43 -9.19 1.32
C ALA A 31 1.38 -9.64 -0.15
N ALA A 32 0.58 -10.67 -0.46
CA ALA A 32 0.40 -11.13 -1.84
C ALA A 32 -0.38 -10.13 -2.71
N VAL A 33 -1.35 -9.41 -2.12
CA VAL A 33 -2.07 -8.33 -2.82
C VAL A 33 -1.19 -7.10 -3.01
N ALA A 34 -0.29 -6.79 -2.05
CA ALA A 34 0.68 -5.70 -2.18
C ALA A 34 1.55 -5.84 -3.43
N GLN A 35 2.02 -7.07 -3.72
CA GLN A 35 2.90 -7.36 -4.85
C GLN A 35 2.20 -7.23 -6.23
N ALA A 36 0.87 -7.24 -6.27
CA ALA A 36 0.10 -7.04 -7.50
C ALA A 36 -0.19 -5.55 -7.80
N LEU A 37 -0.05 -4.67 -6.81
CA LEU A 37 -0.35 -3.25 -6.94
C LEU A 37 0.87 -2.45 -7.40
N ARG A 38 0.63 -1.31 -8.03
CA ARG A 38 1.71 -0.40 -8.44
C ARG A 38 2.37 0.25 -7.22
N TYR A 39 3.63 0.67 -7.36
CA TYR A 39 4.40 1.38 -6.34
C TYR A 39 3.70 2.66 -5.88
N ASP A 40 3.05 3.39 -6.79
CA ASP A 40 2.35 4.64 -6.53
C ASP A 40 0.89 4.46 -6.10
N ASP A 41 0.43 3.20 -5.97
CA ASP A 41 -0.94 2.89 -5.57
C ASP A 41 -1.18 3.25 -4.09
N PRO A 42 -2.24 4.00 -3.76
CA PRO A 42 -2.53 4.40 -2.37
C PRO A 42 -2.70 3.23 -1.41
N GLN A 43 -3.25 2.10 -1.85
CA GLN A 43 -3.42 0.91 -1.03
C GLN A 43 -2.06 0.24 -0.78
N ALA A 44 -1.21 0.14 -1.80
CA ALA A 44 0.18 -0.34 -1.64
C ALA A 44 1.00 0.56 -0.69
N ILE A 45 0.83 1.88 -0.79
CA ILE A 45 1.45 2.86 0.12
C ILE A 45 0.99 2.61 1.57
N TYR A 46 -0.33 2.51 1.81
CA TYR A 46 -0.85 2.29 3.15
C TYR A 46 -0.43 0.93 3.75
N GLN A 47 -0.33 -0.11 2.92
CA GLN A 47 0.18 -1.41 3.35
C GLN A 47 1.63 -1.33 3.82
N ARG A 48 2.50 -0.64 3.07
CA ARG A 48 3.90 -0.41 3.48
C ARG A 48 3.99 0.39 4.77
N TYR A 49 3.19 1.45 4.89
CA TYR A 49 3.10 2.22 6.12
C TYR A 49 2.72 1.34 7.33
N THR A 50 1.72 0.48 7.16
CA THR A 50 1.27 -0.42 8.23
C THR A 50 2.33 -1.44 8.59
N ALA A 51 3.00 -2.04 7.59
CA ALA A 51 4.09 -2.99 7.82
C ALA A 51 5.26 -2.36 8.58
N ALA A 52 5.68 -1.15 8.19
CA ALA A 52 6.74 -0.41 8.88
C ALA A 52 6.35 -0.06 10.33
N ARG A 53 5.10 0.37 10.54
CA ARG A 53 4.57 0.64 11.88
C ARG A 53 4.51 -0.61 12.75
N GLU A 54 4.07 -1.73 12.20
CA GLU A 54 4.03 -3.01 12.92
C GLU A 54 5.42 -3.52 13.27
N ALA A 55 6.40 -3.36 12.36
CA ALA A 55 7.80 -3.67 12.65
C ALA A 55 8.32 -2.80 13.80
N TRP A 56 8.02 -1.49 13.77
CA TRP A 56 8.37 -0.58 14.87
C TRP A 56 7.70 -0.99 16.19
N TYR A 57 6.42 -1.36 16.17
CA TYR A 57 5.70 -1.89 17.34
C TYR A 57 6.33 -3.16 17.92
N LYS A 58 6.81 -4.07 17.07
CA LYS A 58 7.47 -5.32 17.50
C LYS A 58 8.84 -5.04 18.13
N ALA A 59 9.54 -4.02 17.66
CA ALA A 59 10.83 -3.60 18.21
C ALA A 59 10.72 -2.86 19.56
N GLN A 60 9.53 -2.40 19.95
CA GLN A 60 9.37 -1.67 21.21
C GLN A 60 9.48 -2.58 22.46
N PRO A 61 10.10 -2.09 23.55
CA PRO A 61 10.14 -2.80 24.82
C PRO A 61 8.76 -3.25 25.35
N PRO A 62 8.70 -4.31 26.16
CA PRO A 62 7.49 -4.68 26.88
C PRO A 62 6.97 -3.52 27.74
N GLY A 63 5.68 -3.23 27.67
CA GLY A 63 5.06 -2.12 28.40
C GLY A 63 5.07 -0.77 27.67
N SER A 64 5.74 -0.66 26.52
CA SER A 64 5.68 0.55 25.69
C SER A 64 4.29 0.78 25.09
N ILE A 65 3.87 2.04 25.07
CA ILE A 65 2.62 2.48 24.43
C ILE A 65 2.79 2.43 22.90
N LYS A 66 2.06 1.53 22.24
CA LYS A 66 2.11 1.32 20.79
C LYS A 66 0.92 2.01 20.13
N THR A 67 1.09 3.28 19.79
CA THR A 67 0.07 4.07 19.08
C THR A 67 0.64 4.68 17.81
N ASN A 68 -0.26 4.98 16.86
CA ASN A 68 0.13 5.60 15.59
C ASN A 68 0.85 6.94 15.83
N GLN A 69 0.41 7.71 16.83
CA GLN A 69 1.06 8.98 17.19
C GLN A 69 2.50 8.79 17.67
N GLN A 70 2.79 7.74 18.45
CA GLN A 70 4.15 7.46 18.91
C GLN A 70 5.04 7.01 17.75
N TYR A 71 4.53 6.15 16.87
CA TYR A 71 5.21 5.77 15.64
C TYR A 71 5.58 7.00 14.79
N ARG A 72 4.61 7.89 14.54
CA ARG A 72 4.82 9.11 13.74
C ARG A 72 5.86 10.02 14.37
N LYS A 73 5.82 10.23 15.69
CA LYS A 73 6.88 10.98 16.41
C LYS A 73 8.25 10.34 16.25
N ALA A 74 8.34 9.02 16.38
CA ALA A 74 9.61 8.30 16.26
C ALA A 74 10.20 8.39 14.84
N MET A 75 9.35 8.41 13.82
CA MET A 75 9.75 8.53 12.41
C MET A 75 9.87 9.99 11.93
N GLY A 76 9.65 10.98 12.79
CA GLY A 76 9.70 12.40 12.42
C GLY A 76 8.55 12.85 11.50
N LEU A 77 7.46 12.08 11.42
CA LEU A 77 6.33 12.36 10.54
C LEU A 77 5.36 13.38 11.17
N PRO A 78 4.69 14.22 10.36
CA PRO A 78 3.67 15.15 10.85
C PRO A 78 2.57 14.43 11.62
N LEU A 79 2.16 14.92 12.80
CA LEU A 79 1.09 14.28 13.56
C LEU A 79 -0.30 14.43 12.92
N TRP A 80 -0.47 15.47 12.13
CA TRP A 80 -1.68 15.79 11.37
C TRP A 80 -1.30 16.62 10.16
N TYR A 81 -2.14 16.55 9.14
CA TYR A 81 -2.11 17.44 7.99
C TYR A 81 -3.23 18.46 8.05
N SER A 82 -3.09 19.54 7.28
CA SER A 82 -4.13 20.56 7.18
C SER A 82 -5.34 20.01 6.41
N LYS A 83 -6.49 20.68 6.55
CA LYS A 83 -7.67 20.31 5.75
C LYS A 83 -7.37 20.37 4.25
N SER A 84 -6.63 21.38 3.80
CA SER A 84 -6.26 21.56 2.41
C SER A 84 -5.41 20.42 1.86
N ASP A 85 -4.51 19.85 2.66
CA ASP A 85 -3.73 18.67 2.25
C ASP A 85 -4.63 17.45 2.04
N TYR A 86 -5.61 17.24 2.93
CA TYR A 86 -6.59 16.16 2.81
C TYR A 86 -7.54 16.36 1.63
N ASP A 87 -8.01 17.58 1.39
CA ASP A 87 -8.85 17.89 0.24
C ASP A 87 -8.05 17.67 -1.06
N TRP A 88 -6.78 18.09 -1.10
CA TRP A 88 -5.89 17.91 -2.24
C TRP A 88 -5.65 16.43 -2.58
N CYS A 89 -5.43 15.56 -1.59
CA CYS A 89 -5.19 14.14 -1.87
C CYS A 89 -6.43 13.43 -2.43
N LEU A 90 -7.66 13.89 -2.11
CA LEU A 90 -8.90 13.33 -2.64
C LEU A 90 -9.28 13.87 -4.02
N ASP A 91 -8.96 15.13 -4.30
CA ASP A 91 -9.43 15.84 -5.51
C ASP A 91 -8.49 15.67 -6.71
N TRP A 92 -7.17 15.61 -6.48
CA TRP A 92 -6.18 15.83 -7.55
C TRP A 92 -5.22 14.67 -7.81
N LYS A 93 -5.09 13.71 -6.89
CA LYS A 93 -4.08 12.63 -6.95
C LYS A 93 -4.70 11.23 -7.05
N GLN A 94 -3.84 10.21 -7.18
CA GLN A 94 -4.18 8.78 -7.30
C GLN A 94 -5.11 8.26 -6.19
N MET A 95 -5.32 9.01 -5.09
CA MET A 95 -6.27 8.63 -4.05
C MET A 95 -7.73 8.65 -4.51
N THR A 96 -8.15 9.49 -5.46
CA THR A 96 -9.57 9.65 -5.84
C THR A 96 -10.51 9.89 -4.63
N LYS A 97 -11.82 10.02 -4.86
CA LYS A 97 -12.77 10.24 -3.75
C LYS A 97 -12.94 9.01 -2.85
N CYS A 98 -12.75 7.80 -3.38
CA CYS A 98 -13.00 6.56 -2.65
C CYS A 98 -12.02 5.46 -3.05
N SER A 99 -11.67 4.60 -2.10
CA SER A 99 -10.98 3.34 -2.36
C SER A 99 -11.89 2.34 -3.06
N GLU A 100 -11.44 1.77 -4.17
CA GLU A 100 -12.11 0.66 -4.84
C GLU A 100 -11.69 -0.66 -4.19
N THR A 101 -12.61 -1.30 -3.48
CA THR A 101 -12.40 -2.66 -2.93
C THR A 101 -13.26 -3.66 -3.70
N PRO A 102 -12.92 -4.96 -3.69
CA PRO A 102 -13.72 -5.98 -4.37
C PRO A 102 -15.18 -6.07 -3.90
N ILE A 103 -15.48 -5.54 -2.71
CA ILE A 103 -16.80 -5.54 -2.07
C ILE A 103 -17.57 -4.24 -2.38
N GLY A 104 -16.89 -3.20 -2.86
CA GLY A 104 -17.48 -1.91 -3.21
C GLY A 104 -16.53 -0.73 -3.00
N SER A 105 -17.09 0.47 -3.12
CA SER A 105 -16.36 1.72 -2.91
C SER A 105 -16.43 2.14 -1.43
N ARG A 106 -15.29 2.50 -0.84
CA ARG A 106 -15.18 2.93 0.57
C ARG A 106 -14.42 4.25 0.69
N GLU A 107 -14.87 5.14 1.56
CA GLU A 107 -14.16 6.39 1.90
C GLU A 107 -12.78 6.11 2.52
N TRP A 108 -11.79 6.91 2.14
CA TRP A 108 -10.47 6.85 2.73
C TRP A 108 -10.48 7.29 4.19
N THR A 109 -9.79 6.54 5.04
CA THR A 109 -9.54 6.96 6.41
C THR A 109 -8.46 8.03 6.44
N LYS A 110 -8.50 8.86 7.49
CA LYS A 110 -7.45 9.85 7.74
C LYS A 110 -6.06 9.20 7.81
N GLU A 111 -5.95 7.99 8.33
CA GLU A 111 -4.66 7.32 8.41
C GLU A 111 -4.13 6.92 7.03
N GLU A 112 -4.98 6.37 6.17
CA GLU A 112 -4.63 6.09 4.77
C GLU A 112 -4.20 7.38 4.06
N MET A 113 -4.95 8.48 4.25
CA MET A 113 -4.61 9.78 3.66
C MET A 113 -3.28 10.32 4.17
N MET A 114 -3.02 10.21 5.48
CA MET A 114 -1.72 10.61 6.05
C MET A 114 -0.58 9.76 5.49
N ALA A 115 -0.76 8.45 5.35
CA ALA A 115 0.26 7.58 4.77
C ALA A 115 0.58 7.94 3.31
N TYR A 116 -0.45 8.29 2.53
CA TYR A 116 -0.27 8.80 1.17
C TYR A 116 0.50 10.13 1.16
N LEU A 117 0.12 11.08 2.01
CA LEU A 117 0.77 12.38 2.10
C LEU A 117 2.20 12.29 2.66
N ASP A 118 2.51 11.32 3.52
CA ASP A 118 3.87 11.03 3.97
C ASP A 118 4.72 10.56 2.78
N TRP A 119 4.19 9.60 2.01
CA TRP A 119 4.86 9.06 0.83
C TRP A 119 5.07 10.14 -0.24
N ASP A 120 4.03 10.89 -0.62
CA ASP A 120 4.10 11.92 -1.67
C ASP A 120 5.14 13.00 -1.34
N LYS A 121 5.21 13.44 -0.07
CA LYS A 121 6.25 14.37 0.39
C LYS A 121 7.65 13.76 0.34
N SER A 122 7.81 12.53 0.83
CA SER A 122 9.11 11.85 0.78
C SER A 122 9.60 11.58 -0.64
N GLU A 123 8.67 11.31 -1.57
CA GLU A 123 8.96 11.09 -2.98
C GLU A 123 9.36 12.40 -3.65
N ASN A 124 8.66 13.51 -3.35
CA ASN A 124 9.05 14.83 -3.82
C ASN A 124 10.45 15.22 -3.31
N ASP A 125 10.74 15.00 -2.02
CA ASP A 125 12.07 15.26 -1.45
C ASP A 125 13.16 14.39 -2.11
N ARG A 126 12.86 13.13 -2.46
CA ARG A 126 13.78 12.25 -3.21
C ARG A 126 14.05 12.81 -4.61
N LEU A 127 13.01 13.23 -5.32
CA LEU A 127 13.14 13.81 -6.65
C LEU A 127 13.93 15.13 -6.60
N ASP A 128 13.67 15.99 -5.61
CA ASP A 128 14.40 17.23 -5.40
C ASP A 128 15.89 16.96 -5.11
N ALA A 129 16.19 15.94 -4.29
CA ALA A 129 17.56 15.52 -4.02
C ALA A 129 18.26 14.96 -5.27
N GLN A 130 17.56 14.16 -6.07
CA GLN A 130 18.07 13.62 -7.34
C GLN A 130 18.36 14.74 -8.35
N VAL A 131 17.46 15.72 -8.47
CA VAL A 131 17.66 16.89 -9.33
C VAL A 131 18.83 17.74 -8.82
N ALA A 132 18.96 17.91 -7.50
CA ALA A 132 20.08 18.64 -6.92
C ALA A 132 21.43 17.95 -7.20
N ASP A 133 21.51 16.62 -7.08
CA ASP A 133 22.71 15.85 -7.42
C ASP A 133 23.04 15.95 -8.91
N GLU A 134 22.02 15.82 -9.78
CA GLU A 134 22.20 16.00 -11.23
C GLU A 134 22.77 17.37 -11.57
N ILE A 135 22.28 18.45 -10.94
CA ILE A 135 22.80 19.81 -11.12
C ILE A 135 24.28 19.90 -10.75
N VAL A 136 24.72 19.18 -9.72
CA VAL A 136 26.12 19.19 -9.25
C VAL A 136 27.02 18.37 -10.18
N VAL A 137 26.59 17.17 -10.57
CA VAL A 137 27.37 16.24 -11.41
C VAL A 137 27.45 16.72 -12.86
N GLN A 138 26.34 17.20 -13.41
CA GLN A 138 26.23 17.68 -14.76
C GLN A 138 25.37 18.94 -14.79
N PRO A 139 26.00 20.13 -14.58
CA PRO A 139 25.30 21.39 -14.71
C PRO A 139 24.59 21.44 -16.06
N PHE A 140 23.28 21.71 -16.04
CA PHE A 140 22.48 21.71 -17.26
C PHE A 140 23.12 22.60 -18.33
N SER A 141 23.64 22.00 -19.40
CA SER A 141 24.24 22.73 -20.51
C SER A 141 23.18 23.42 -21.39
N GLY A 142 21.89 23.16 -21.14
CA GLY A 142 20.73 23.74 -21.82
C GLY A 142 19.41 23.23 -21.21
N ARG A 143 18.26 23.70 -21.73
CA ARG A 143 16.93 23.18 -21.30
C ARG A 143 16.75 21.74 -21.81
N ARG A 144 16.38 20.82 -20.91
CA ARG A 144 15.87 19.49 -21.29
C ARG A 144 14.54 19.64 -22.04
N GLY A 145 14.39 18.91 -23.14
CA GLY A 145 13.15 18.91 -23.90
C GLY A 145 12.06 18.13 -23.17
N PRO A 146 10.76 18.45 -23.33
CA PRO A 146 9.67 17.74 -22.66
C PRO A 146 9.71 16.21 -22.82
N GLY A 147 10.07 15.71 -24.01
CA GLY A 147 10.16 14.26 -24.26
C GLY A 147 11.36 13.57 -23.59
N GLU A 148 12.41 14.32 -23.23
CA GLU A 148 13.52 13.80 -22.44
C GLU A 148 13.12 13.69 -20.97
N ILE A 149 12.42 14.71 -20.46
CA ILE A 149 11.87 14.72 -19.11
C ILE A 149 10.90 13.55 -18.91
N TRP A 150 9.98 13.33 -19.86
CA TRP A 150 9.04 12.21 -19.78
C TRP A 150 9.73 10.85 -19.75
N ARG A 151 10.72 10.61 -20.62
CA ARG A 151 11.50 9.36 -20.61
C ARG A 151 12.27 9.14 -19.31
N ALA A 152 12.81 10.20 -18.73
CA ALA A 152 13.47 10.12 -17.43
C ALA A 152 12.48 9.74 -16.32
N CYS A 153 11.28 10.35 -16.31
CA CYS A 153 10.22 10.00 -15.37
C CYS A 153 9.73 8.56 -15.54
N GLU A 154 9.51 8.11 -16.79
CA GLU A 154 9.07 6.72 -17.07
C GLU A 154 10.10 5.71 -16.56
N LYS A 155 11.38 5.94 -16.83
CA LYS A 155 12.47 5.08 -16.36
C LYS A 155 12.55 5.04 -14.84
N ASP A 156 12.43 6.19 -14.17
CA ASP A 156 12.43 6.26 -12.71
C ASP A 156 11.23 5.50 -12.11
N ILE A 157 10.04 5.61 -12.70
CA ILE A 157 8.86 4.84 -12.29
C ILE A 157 9.10 3.32 -12.43
N GLU A 158 9.70 2.88 -13.54
CA GLU A 158 10.04 1.47 -13.75
C GLU A 158 11.06 0.96 -12.73
N GLU A 159 12.09 1.76 -12.42
CA GLU A 159 13.10 1.45 -11.41
C GLU A 159 12.47 1.34 -10.01
N GLN A 160 11.62 2.29 -9.61
CA GLN A 160 10.91 2.24 -8.33
C GLN A 160 9.97 1.04 -8.24
N GLN A 161 9.25 0.73 -9.31
CA GLN A 161 8.41 -0.46 -9.38
C GLN A 161 9.24 -1.75 -9.25
N ALA A 162 10.40 -1.83 -9.91
CA ALA A 162 11.27 -2.99 -9.84
C ALA A 162 11.84 -3.19 -8.42
N LEU A 163 12.28 -2.11 -7.77
CA LEU A 163 12.73 -2.14 -6.37
C LEU A 163 11.62 -2.59 -5.44
N TYR A 164 10.38 -2.12 -5.67
CA TYR A 164 9.23 -2.50 -4.88
C TYR A 164 8.87 -3.99 -5.01
N LEU A 165 8.93 -4.55 -6.23
CA LEU A 165 8.65 -5.96 -6.48
C LEU A 165 9.76 -6.91 -6.00
N ALA A 166 10.96 -6.38 -5.69
CA ALA A 166 12.09 -7.15 -5.21
C ALA A 166 12.16 -7.28 -3.67
N LEU A 167 11.29 -6.59 -2.93
CA LEU A 167 11.16 -6.62 -1.47
C LEU A 167 10.27 -7.79 -0.97
#